data_AF-A0A4Q2WTH7-F1
#
_entry.id   AF-A0A4Q2WTH7-F1
#
_cell.length_a   1.000
_cell.length_b   1.000
_cell.length_c   1.000
_cell.angle_alpha   90.00
_cell.angle_beta   90.00
_cell.angle_gamma   90.00
#
_symmetry.space_group_name_H-M   'P 1'
#
loop_
_entity.id
_entity.type
_entity.pdbx_description
1 polymer ?
#
loop_
_entity_poly.entity_id
_entity_poly.type
_entity_poly.pdbx_seq_one_letter_code
_entity_poly.pdbx_strand_id
1 'polypeptide(L)'
;MAVALVAMIAVVQTVSAAIAQASIVRVGVRRASQAAEPVAASLPRRRRAALLTSHLRVQRSARTENWHAALRSSRRAPPASVRPERRPTAGVEGPVLSEGAHRRFDFAPCGCCAQRERKVDRCSPRATFAHAGGTHVTSTSMHAGARRHRPASRPSHAAYATSRPETNMRTNAVSTWPALLLLPLAAGAWAADHRVEVGGTTGGGEYEYPVMSFSPAQLTIAIGDTVTFVNKGGVHNVYADDGSFRCARGCDADGGNGAPSGELWSSTVTFDAAGSFGYVCQAHAGMGMRGTIVVESSQAAAFNLDQHGISGSWADTTTDSQGFVMELFPDAYGEGLGLLFGGWFTFDVTAPGGQRWYTIQGTVTDDDDTASMPIYLTQGGAFDSSQATDTRTVGEAVLHIENCNAGTLQYDFDDGRSGTIELSRLLANISCTPEGGNGATGRHLLSGAWADAGNSGQGFVFDANTVQNVFFAAWYTFLGDAAPNAGPPGQHWYTLQAALTPGFTRLDDVGIFDSTGGVFDQGADTTTAQVGTADIEFQSCGAATMSYTFTSGAQAGTTGELALSRVGPIPEGCAL
;
A
#
# COMPACT_ATOMS: atom_id res chain seq x y z
N MET A 1 3.93 28.98 7.01
CA MET A 1 4.47 27.66 7.43
C MET A 1 4.00 27.39 8.85
N ALA A 2 3.73 26.13 9.22
CA ALA A 2 3.09 25.72 10.48
C ALA A 2 1.65 26.26 10.70
N VAL A 3 0.74 25.99 9.75
CA VAL A 3 -0.72 26.10 9.94
C VAL A 3 -1.47 24.90 9.32
N ALA A 4 -1.03 24.41 8.15
CA ALA A 4 -1.67 23.30 7.41
C ALA A 4 -1.74 21.95 8.17
N LEU A 5 -0.64 21.57 8.85
CA LEU A 5 -0.52 20.35 9.69
C LEU A 5 -1.66 20.17 10.71
N VAL A 6 -2.39 21.24 11.03
CA VAL A 6 -3.53 21.27 11.94
C VAL A 6 -4.77 20.61 11.32
N ALA A 7 -4.94 20.50 10.00
CA ALA A 7 -6.18 20.02 9.38
C ALA A 7 -6.56 18.58 9.78
N MET A 8 -5.76 17.57 9.41
CA MET A 8 -6.04 16.17 9.82
C MET A 8 -5.71 15.92 11.30
N ILE A 9 -4.57 16.45 11.79
CA ILE A 9 -4.08 16.12 13.14
C ILE A 9 -4.88 16.84 14.24
N ALA A 10 -5.46 18.02 14.00
CA ALA A 10 -6.27 18.67 15.03
C ALA A 10 -7.69 18.10 15.16
N VAL A 11 -8.24 17.35 14.18
CA VAL A 11 -9.46 16.56 14.46
C VAL A 11 -9.13 15.47 15.47
N VAL A 12 -8.00 14.76 15.32
CA VAL A 12 -7.46 13.81 16.33
C VAL A 12 -7.21 14.49 17.69
N GLN A 13 -6.54 15.65 17.70
CA GLN A 13 -6.14 16.29 18.96
C GLN A 13 -7.28 17.06 19.66
N THR A 14 -8.23 17.67 18.94
CA THR A 14 -9.35 18.39 19.58
C THR A 14 -10.34 17.44 20.25
N VAL A 15 -10.62 16.28 19.65
CA VAL A 15 -11.39 15.21 20.29
C VAL A 15 -10.70 14.73 21.57
N SER A 16 -9.38 14.53 21.53
CA SER A 16 -8.57 14.18 22.70
C SER A 16 -8.66 15.25 23.82
N ALA A 17 -8.61 16.55 23.46
CA ALA A 17 -8.74 17.65 24.40
C ALA A 17 -10.15 17.80 24.99
N ALA A 18 -11.20 17.54 24.20
CA ALA A 18 -12.59 17.54 24.65
C ALA A 18 -12.86 16.42 25.67
N ILE A 19 -12.32 15.21 25.43
CA ILE A 19 -12.44 14.07 26.34
C ILE A 19 -11.77 14.36 27.70
N ALA A 20 -10.63 15.06 27.71
CA ALA A 20 -9.96 15.48 28.95
C ALA A 20 -10.86 16.41 29.80
N GLN A 21 -11.54 17.38 29.17
CA GLN A 21 -12.45 18.29 29.88
C GLN A 21 -13.74 17.58 30.34
N ALA A 22 -14.34 16.74 29.48
CA ALA A 22 -15.54 15.97 29.81
C ALA A 22 -15.32 15.00 31.00
N SER A 23 -14.13 14.38 31.07
CA SER A 23 -13.76 13.48 32.17
C SER A 23 -13.62 14.21 33.50
N ILE A 24 -13.00 15.41 33.51
CA ILE A 24 -12.88 16.26 34.71
C ILE A 24 -14.28 16.64 35.23
N VAL A 25 -15.19 17.02 34.34
CA VAL A 25 -16.59 17.37 34.72
C VAL A 25 -17.34 16.18 35.32
N ARG A 26 -17.19 14.96 34.76
CA ARG A 26 -17.87 13.75 35.30
C ARG A 26 -17.33 13.30 36.67
N VAL A 27 -16.05 13.53 36.98
CA VAL A 27 -15.48 13.21 38.30
C VAL A 27 -15.94 14.19 39.39
N GLY A 28 -16.17 15.46 39.06
CA GLY A 28 -16.54 16.51 40.02
C GLY A 28 -17.90 16.37 40.72
N VAL A 29 -18.81 15.54 40.21
CA VAL A 29 -20.24 15.55 40.62
C VAL A 29 -20.58 14.52 41.72
N ARG A 30 -19.64 13.67 42.17
CA ARG A 30 -19.90 12.60 43.17
C ARG A 30 -19.16 12.75 44.52
N ARG A 31 -19.20 13.93 45.15
CA ARG A 31 -18.94 14.07 46.61
C ARG A 31 -19.48 15.39 47.20
N ALA A 32 -20.76 15.41 47.58
CA ALA A 32 -21.39 16.57 48.23
C ALA A 32 -22.56 16.18 49.16
N SER A 33 -22.28 15.58 50.32
CA SER A 33 -23.29 15.37 51.38
C SER A 33 -22.71 15.08 52.78
N GLN A 34 -22.44 16.13 53.57
CA GLN A 34 -22.84 16.27 54.99
C GLN A 34 -22.34 17.59 55.62
N ALA A 35 -23.09 18.09 56.61
CA ALA A 35 -23.00 19.39 57.32
C ALA A 35 -21.58 19.77 57.86
N ALA A 36 -21.22 21.05 58.10
CA ALA A 36 -21.93 22.04 58.94
C ALA A 36 -21.42 23.50 58.80
N GLU A 37 -22.12 24.46 59.42
CA GLU A 37 -21.82 25.92 59.47
C GLU A 37 -21.22 26.38 60.85
N PRO A 38 -21.22 27.68 61.26
CA PRO A 38 -20.19 28.67 60.90
C PRO A 38 -19.65 29.51 62.09
N VAL A 39 -18.61 30.36 61.87
CA VAL A 39 -18.27 31.51 62.75
C VAL A 39 -17.79 32.73 61.92
N ALA A 40 -18.08 33.95 62.39
CA ALA A 40 -17.73 35.25 61.79
C ALA A 40 -16.24 35.64 62.00
N ALA A 41 -15.66 36.77 61.54
CA ALA A 41 -16.14 38.05 60.97
C ALA A 41 -15.03 38.62 60.00
N SER A 42 -14.93 39.88 59.52
CA SER A 42 -15.57 41.19 59.81
C SER A 42 -15.40 42.20 58.62
N LEU A 43 -15.91 43.44 58.76
CA LEU A 43 -15.65 44.60 57.87
C LEU A 43 -14.98 45.75 58.66
N PRO A 44 -14.21 46.66 58.02
CA PRO A 44 -14.78 47.99 57.71
C PRO A 44 -14.24 48.72 56.45
N ARG A 45 -14.96 49.77 55.99
CA ARG A 45 -14.59 50.74 54.93
C ARG A 45 -14.32 52.15 55.49
N ARG A 46 -13.39 52.93 54.91
CA ARG A 46 -13.23 54.43 54.93
C ARG A 46 -11.96 54.83 54.12
N ARG A 47 -11.73 56.05 53.59
CA ARG A 47 -12.58 57.12 52.97
C ARG A 47 -11.67 58.23 52.32
N ARG A 48 -11.99 58.69 51.10
CA ARG A 48 -11.73 60.04 50.48
C ARG A 48 -10.30 60.61 50.18
N ALA A 49 -10.00 60.71 48.86
CA ALA A 49 -9.78 61.95 48.04
C ALA A 49 -8.48 62.84 48.10
N ALA A 50 -8.26 63.57 46.96
CA ALA A 50 -7.32 64.70 46.69
C ALA A 50 -5.83 64.36 46.36
N LEU A 51 -5.07 65.02 45.46
CA LEU A 51 -5.33 66.03 44.38
C LEU A 51 -4.11 66.12 43.38
N LEU A 52 -4.24 66.96 42.31
CA LEU A 52 -3.22 67.68 41.49
C LEU A 52 -2.65 67.11 40.15
N THR A 53 -2.95 67.85 39.05
CA THR A 53 -2.18 68.10 37.78
C THR A 53 -1.89 66.95 36.79
N SER A 54 -1.78 67.16 35.45
CA SER A 54 -1.77 68.38 34.61
C SER A 54 -2.53 68.22 33.24
N HIS A 55 -2.47 69.24 32.36
CA HIS A 55 -3.18 69.36 31.06
C HIS A 55 -2.47 68.62 29.88
N LEU A 56 -2.94 68.48 28.62
CA LEU A 56 -3.82 69.33 27.76
C LEU A 56 -4.51 68.51 26.62
N ARG A 57 -5.19 69.17 25.66
CA ARG A 57 -6.04 68.55 24.60
C ARG A 57 -5.46 68.63 23.17
N VAL A 58 -5.66 67.54 22.42
CA VAL A 58 -6.25 67.42 21.05
C VAL A 58 -6.23 68.66 20.11
N GLN A 59 -5.57 68.56 18.94
CA GLN A 59 -6.24 68.58 17.61
C GLN A 59 -5.30 68.35 16.39
N ARG A 60 -5.91 68.20 15.20
CA ARG A 60 -5.26 68.04 13.88
C ARG A 60 -4.51 69.31 13.44
N SER A 61 -3.54 69.14 12.55
CA SER A 61 -3.09 70.20 11.63
C SER A 61 -2.74 69.60 10.28
N ALA A 62 -3.08 70.32 9.20
CA ALA A 62 -2.60 70.06 7.85
C ALA A 62 -1.95 71.35 7.33
N ARG A 63 -0.84 71.23 6.60
CA ARG A 63 -0.28 72.33 5.80
C ARG A 63 0.21 71.84 4.46
N THR A 64 -0.18 72.58 3.43
CA THR A 64 0.39 72.57 2.08
C THR A 64 1.30 73.77 1.93
N GLU A 65 2.44 73.62 1.26
CA GLU A 65 3.18 74.74 0.65
C GLU A 65 3.66 74.30 -0.74
N ASN A 66 3.48 75.17 -1.73
CA ASN A 66 3.73 74.91 -3.16
C ASN A 66 4.84 75.82 -3.68
N TRP A 67 5.76 75.31 -4.51
CA TRP A 67 6.46 76.13 -5.52
C TRP A 67 6.75 75.33 -6.81
N HIS A 68 6.20 75.83 -7.92
CA HIS A 68 6.69 75.91 -9.32
C HIS A 68 7.73 74.90 -9.89
N ALA A 69 7.74 74.55 -11.20
CA ALA A 69 6.76 74.70 -12.31
C ALA A 69 7.26 74.03 -13.62
N ALA A 70 6.34 73.91 -14.60
CA ALA A 70 6.55 73.94 -16.06
C ALA A 70 7.07 72.70 -16.85
N LEU A 71 6.44 72.51 -18.02
CA LEU A 71 6.71 71.46 -19.01
C LEU A 71 7.78 71.88 -20.05
N ARG A 72 8.52 70.91 -20.64
CA ARG A 72 8.50 70.65 -22.10
C ARG A 72 9.33 69.44 -22.57
N SER A 73 8.93 68.96 -23.76
CA SER A 73 9.45 67.84 -24.57
C SER A 73 10.94 67.82 -24.92
N SER A 74 11.48 66.61 -25.15
CA SER A 74 12.30 66.32 -26.36
C SER A 74 12.23 64.83 -26.75
N ARG A 75 12.92 64.41 -27.82
CA ARG A 75 12.75 63.11 -28.52
C ARG A 75 13.99 62.22 -28.43
N ARG A 76 13.81 60.88 -28.41
CA ARG A 76 14.52 59.90 -29.28
C ARG A 76 13.99 58.45 -29.09
N ALA A 77 14.18 57.64 -30.13
CA ALA A 77 13.96 56.18 -30.21
C ALA A 77 15.35 55.47 -30.22
N PRO A 78 15.56 54.15 -30.49
CA PRO A 78 14.67 53.08 -31.01
C PRO A 78 14.89 51.72 -30.26
N PRO A 79 14.78 50.48 -30.82
CA PRO A 79 14.12 49.98 -32.05
C PRO A 79 13.23 48.71 -31.87
N ALA A 80 12.49 48.40 -32.96
CA ALA A 80 12.13 47.08 -33.49
C ALA A 80 11.27 46.07 -32.68
N SER A 81 10.19 45.63 -33.32
CA SER A 81 9.38 44.45 -33.00
C SER A 81 9.49 43.39 -34.11
N VAL A 82 9.05 42.15 -33.84
CA VAL A 82 8.91 41.09 -34.85
C VAL A 82 7.51 40.46 -34.75
N ARG A 83 6.82 40.33 -35.88
CA ARG A 83 5.63 39.48 -36.09
C ARG A 83 6.02 38.25 -36.93
N PRO A 84 5.25 37.16 -36.85
CA PRO A 84 4.96 36.30 -38.00
C PRO A 84 3.55 36.60 -38.57
N GLU A 85 3.39 36.42 -39.89
CA GLU A 85 2.10 36.52 -40.59
C GLU A 85 1.91 35.32 -41.56
N ARG A 86 0.81 35.26 -42.31
CA ARG A 86 0.29 33.99 -42.90
C ARG A 86 0.82 33.64 -44.31
N ARG A 87 0.95 32.32 -44.58
CA ARG A 87 0.69 31.51 -45.82
C ARG A 87 0.86 32.14 -47.22
N PRO A 88 1.36 31.37 -48.21
CA PRO A 88 0.43 30.66 -49.12
C PRO A 88 0.85 29.19 -49.47
N THR A 89 0.26 28.60 -50.52
CA THR A 89 0.18 27.13 -50.76
C THR A 89 0.47 26.67 -52.20
N ALA A 90 1.09 25.49 -52.35
CA ALA A 90 0.99 24.55 -53.50
C ALA A 90 1.48 23.14 -53.07
N GLY A 91 1.10 22.00 -53.66
CA GLY A 91 -0.01 21.73 -54.58
C GLY A 91 0.36 21.03 -55.90
N VAL A 92 0.26 19.69 -55.98
CA VAL A 92 0.23 18.87 -57.22
C VAL A 92 -0.75 17.68 -57.05
N GLU A 93 -1.16 17.08 -58.17
CA GLU A 93 -2.38 16.29 -58.43
C GLU A 93 -2.32 14.78 -58.06
N GLY A 94 -3.44 14.06 -58.29
CA GLY A 94 -3.60 12.60 -58.12
C GLY A 94 -3.25 11.77 -59.37
N PRO A 95 -3.90 10.60 -59.67
CA PRO A 95 -5.34 10.33 -59.49
C PRO A 95 -5.69 8.92 -58.93
N VAL A 96 -6.98 8.54 -59.03
CA VAL A 96 -7.59 7.28 -58.58
C VAL A 96 -7.62 6.21 -59.69
N LEU A 97 -7.46 4.93 -59.33
CA LEU A 97 -8.03 3.78 -60.06
C LEU A 97 -8.59 2.71 -59.09
N SER A 98 -9.35 1.76 -59.63
CA SER A 98 -10.24 0.83 -58.92
C SER A 98 -9.84 -0.65 -59.09
N GLU A 99 -10.73 -1.56 -58.64
CA GLU A 99 -10.62 -3.04 -58.68
C GLU A 99 -9.70 -3.67 -57.60
N GLY A 100 -9.99 -4.83 -57.01
CA GLY A 100 -11.24 -5.60 -57.03
C GLY A 100 -11.06 -7.12 -57.10
N ALA A 101 -10.83 -7.82 -55.98
CA ALA A 101 -10.93 -9.29 -55.92
C ALA A 101 -11.10 -9.86 -54.50
N HIS A 102 -11.79 -11.00 -54.38
CA HIS A 102 -11.85 -11.80 -53.15
C HIS A 102 -10.53 -12.56 -52.89
N ARG A 103 -10.26 -12.84 -51.60
CA ARG A 103 -10.02 -14.22 -51.12
C ARG A 103 -10.20 -14.33 -49.60
N ARG A 104 -10.75 -15.45 -49.15
CA ARG A 104 -10.66 -15.88 -47.75
C ARG A 104 -9.28 -16.51 -47.51
N PHE A 105 -8.79 -16.44 -46.28
CA PHE A 105 -7.76 -17.34 -45.78
C PHE A 105 -8.16 -17.88 -44.40
N ASP A 106 -8.95 -18.95 -44.42
CA ASP A 106 -9.01 -19.90 -43.32
C ASP A 106 -7.71 -20.74 -43.36
N PHE A 107 -6.94 -20.80 -42.27
CA PHE A 107 -5.82 -21.72 -42.13
C PHE A 107 -5.91 -22.47 -40.79
N ALA A 108 -6.38 -23.72 -40.86
CA ALA A 108 -6.23 -24.70 -39.79
C ALA A 108 -4.93 -25.51 -40.01
N PRO A 109 -4.24 -25.95 -38.94
CA PRO A 109 -2.92 -26.58 -39.06
C PRO A 109 -2.97 -28.05 -39.50
N CYS A 110 -1.88 -28.48 -40.15
CA CYS A 110 -1.46 -29.88 -40.29
C CYS A 110 -0.09 -30.03 -39.60
N GLY A 111 0.32 -31.19 -39.09
CA GLY A 111 -0.33 -32.51 -39.12
C GLY A 111 0.33 -33.49 -38.12
N CYS A 112 -0.01 -34.77 -38.22
CA CYS A 112 0.29 -35.78 -37.18
C CYS A 112 1.61 -36.53 -37.36
N CYS A 113 2.15 -37.02 -36.23
CA CYS A 113 2.81 -38.33 -36.14
C CYS A 113 2.07 -39.19 -35.10
N ALA A 114 2.07 -40.53 -35.22
CA ALA A 114 1.09 -41.35 -34.52
C ALA A 114 1.53 -42.81 -34.20
N GLN A 115 1.16 -43.28 -33.01
CA GLN A 115 0.88 -44.67 -32.64
C GLN A 115 -0.34 -44.63 -31.67
N ARG A 116 -1.49 -45.24 -32.01
CA ARG A 116 -1.90 -46.63 -31.70
C ARG A 116 -2.08 -46.88 -30.19
N GLU A 117 -3.23 -47.34 -29.67
CA GLU A 117 -4.41 -47.97 -30.30
C GLU A 117 -5.70 -47.93 -29.45
N ARG A 118 -6.89 -47.99 -30.12
CA ARG A 118 -8.22 -48.55 -29.72
C ARG A 118 -8.71 -48.33 -28.26
N LYS A 119 -9.92 -47.80 -27.99
CA LYS A 119 -11.29 -48.16 -28.47
C LYS A 119 -12.28 -47.07 -27.97
N VAL A 120 -13.08 -46.33 -28.78
CA VAL A 120 -14.42 -46.69 -29.34
C VAL A 120 -15.43 -47.05 -28.23
N ASP A 121 -16.56 -46.37 -27.97
CA ASP A 121 -17.46 -45.41 -28.70
C ASP A 121 -17.72 -44.10 -27.88
N ARG A 122 -18.11 -42.91 -28.41
CA ARG A 122 -19.38 -42.42 -29.05
C ARG A 122 -20.66 -42.55 -28.18
N CYS A 123 -21.60 -41.59 -28.11
CA CYS A 123 -21.83 -40.39 -28.94
C CYS A 123 -22.52 -39.19 -28.21
N SER A 124 -22.55 -38.03 -28.88
CA SER A 124 -22.98 -36.68 -28.43
C SER A 124 -24.51 -36.39 -28.37
N PRO A 125 -24.97 -35.21 -27.87
CA PRO A 125 -26.35 -35.00 -27.37
C PRO A 125 -27.23 -34.03 -28.19
N ARG A 126 -28.51 -33.87 -27.75
CA ARG A 126 -29.40 -32.67 -27.77
C ARG A 126 -30.70 -33.06 -27.03
N ALA A 127 -31.35 -32.30 -26.14
CA ALA A 127 -31.70 -30.87 -26.06
C ALA A 127 -32.85 -30.44 -26.99
N THR A 128 -34.04 -30.17 -26.43
CA THR A 128 -34.90 -28.98 -26.69
C THR A 128 -36.12 -28.90 -25.74
N PHE A 129 -36.54 -27.66 -25.42
CA PHE A 129 -37.87 -27.13 -25.03
C PHE A 129 -39.10 -28.08 -25.13
N ALA A 130 -40.14 -27.99 -24.27
CA ALA A 130 -40.99 -26.79 -24.15
C ALA A 130 -41.95 -26.69 -22.94
N HIS A 131 -42.33 -25.44 -22.66
CA HIS A 131 -43.48 -24.86 -21.93
C HIS A 131 -44.49 -25.67 -21.06
N ALA A 132 -44.68 -25.11 -19.85
CA ALA A 132 -45.95 -24.67 -19.23
C ALA A 132 -46.96 -25.71 -18.69
N GLY A 133 -47.61 -25.38 -17.56
CA GLY A 133 -48.70 -26.21 -17.00
C GLY A 133 -49.06 -26.01 -15.52
N GLY A 134 -49.43 -24.79 -15.11
CA GLY A 134 -50.46 -24.50 -14.09
C GLY A 134 -50.52 -25.19 -12.71
N THR A 135 -50.50 -24.34 -11.67
CA THR A 135 -51.42 -24.35 -10.51
C THR A 135 -51.48 -25.53 -9.52
N HIS A 136 -51.03 -25.23 -8.30
CA HIS A 136 -51.71 -25.48 -7.00
C HIS A 136 -52.71 -26.65 -6.85
N VAL A 137 -52.41 -27.57 -5.94
CA VAL A 137 -53.35 -27.94 -4.85
C VAL A 137 -52.57 -28.05 -3.53
N THR A 138 -53.11 -27.45 -2.46
CA THR A 138 -52.66 -27.65 -1.07
C THR A 138 -53.65 -28.52 -0.30
N SER A 139 -53.21 -29.62 0.33
CA SER A 139 -53.79 -30.09 1.61
C SER A 139 -52.98 -31.21 2.29
N THR A 140 -52.38 -30.85 3.43
CA THR A 140 -52.52 -31.55 4.72
C THR A 140 -53.16 -32.96 4.79
N SER A 141 -52.32 -33.95 5.18
CA SER A 141 -52.25 -34.51 6.56
C SER A 141 -52.54 -36.01 6.80
N MET A 142 -51.87 -36.53 7.84
CA MET A 142 -52.18 -37.76 8.62
C MET A 142 -51.95 -39.12 7.90
N HIS A 143 -51.64 -40.25 8.58
CA HIS A 143 -51.50 -40.51 10.03
C HIS A 143 -50.51 -41.69 10.33
N ALA A 144 -49.98 -41.71 11.57
CA ALA A 144 -49.54 -42.87 12.38
C ALA A 144 -48.54 -43.95 11.88
N GLY A 145 -47.57 -44.29 12.75
CA GLY A 145 -47.49 -45.68 13.24
C GLY A 145 -46.14 -46.40 13.43
N ALA A 146 -45.53 -46.26 14.63
CA ALA A 146 -44.67 -47.30 15.30
C ALA A 146 -43.32 -47.71 14.63
N ARG A 147 -42.31 -48.28 15.33
CA ARG A 147 -41.95 -48.36 16.76
C ARG A 147 -40.44 -48.70 16.91
N ARG A 148 -39.77 -48.04 17.86
CA ARG A 148 -38.67 -48.54 18.74
C ARG A 148 -37.54 -49.43 18.16
N HIS A 149 -36.29 -49.07 18.46
CA HIS A 149 -35.54 -49.77 19.53
C HIS A 149 -34.37 -48.95 20.11
N ARG A 150 -34.18 -49.07 21.44
CA ARG A 150 -32.93 -48.78 22.18
C ARG A 150 -32.44 -50.13 22.75
N PRO A 151 -31.13 -50.27 23.02
CA PRO A 151 -30.63 -50.24 24.41
C PRO A 151 -29.30 -49.45 24.52
N ALA A 152 -28.59 -49.39 25.64
CA ALA A 152 -28.92 -49.12 27.05
C ALA A 152 -27.57 -48.96 27.81
N SER A 153 -27.53 -48.28 28.96
CA SER A 153 -26.29 -47.86 29.62
C SER A 153 -25.85 -48.73 30.81
N ARG A 154 -24.59 -48.58 31.25
CA ARG A 154 -24.19 -48.79 32.66
C ARG A 154 -22.96 -47.94 33.06
N PRO A 155 -22.82 -47.50 34.34
CA PRO A 155 -21.79 -46.55 34.78
C PRO A 155 -20.75 -47.16 35.74
N SER A 156 -19.74 -46.37 36.15
CA SER A 156 -18.77 -46.71 37.20
C SER A 156 -18.52 -45.55 38.18
N HIS A 157 -18.96 -45.78 39.43
CA HIS A 157 -18.74 -45.09 40.71
C HIS A 157 -17.67 -43.99 40.86
N ALA A 158 -18.05 -42.94 41.59
CA ALA A 158 -17.14 -42.13 42.40
C ALA A 158 -16.98 -42.73 43.82
N ALA A 159 -15.86 -42.43 44.47
CA ALA A 159 -15.61 -42.75 45.88
C ALA A 159 -14.93 -41.57 46.59
N TYR A 160 -15.28 -41.33 47.86
CA TYR A 160 -14.76 -40.24 48.68
C TYR A 160 -14.10 -40.84 49.92
N ALA A 161 -12.88 -40.41 50.25
CA ALA A 161 -12.11 -40.87 51.40
C ALA A 161 -11.39 -39.69 52.07
N THR A 162 -11.18 -39.77 53.38
CA THR A 162 -10.93 -38.60 54.22
C THR A 162 -9.55 -38.55 54.88
N SER A 163 -9.14 -37.32 55.16
CA SER A 163 -8.40 -36.88 56.36
C SER A 163 -6.92 -37.25 56.57
N ARG A 164 -6.12 -36.16 56.53
CA ARG A 164 -5.04 -35.76 57.46
C ARG A 164 -3.61 -36.29 57.21
N PRO A 165 -2.59 -35.53 57.69
CA PRO A 165 -1.26 -35.53 57.07
C PRO A 165 -0.16 -36.16 57.92
N GLU A 166 0.90 -36.61 57.26
CA GLU A 166 2.20 -36.84 57.88
C GLU A 166 3.26 -35.90 57.29
N THR A 167 4.00 -35.24 58.19
CA THR A 167 5.12 -34.37 57.84
C THR A 167 6.33 -35.19 57.43
N ASN A 168 6.83 -34.99 56.21
CA ASN A 168 8.18 -35.41 55.85
C ASN A 168 8.90 -34.30 55.09
N MET A 169 9.84 -33.65 55.79
CA MET A 169 10.70 -32.59 55.27
C MET A 169 11.68 -33.17 54.24
N ARG A 170 11.38 -33.00 52.94
CA ARG A 170 12.33 -33.27 51.86
C ARG A 170 13.03 -31.99 51.45
N THR A 171 14.33 -31.94 51.66
CA THR A 171 15.21 -30.86 51.22
C THR A 171 15.36 -30.92 49.69
N ASN A 172 14.62 -30.08 48.97
CA ASN A 172 14.85 -29.87 47.55
C ASN A 172 16.16 -29.10 47.38
N ALA A 173 17.25 -29.83 47.10
CA ALA A 173 18.50 -29.23 46.69
C ALA A 173 18.29 -28.48 45.37
N VAL A 174 18.51 -27.16 45.38
CA VAL A 174 18.42 -26.34 44.18
C VAL A 174 19.59 -26.71 43.28
N SER A 175 19.32 -27.53 42.27
CA SER A 175 20.28 -27.84 41.21
C SER A 175 20.47 -26.59 40.36
N THR A 176 21.51 -25.81 40.67
CA THR A 176 21.94 -24.68 39.85
C THR A 176 22.63 -25.20 38.60
N TRP A 177 21.85 -25.47 37.55
CA TRP A 177 22.39 -25.69 36.22
C TRP A 177 23.13 -24.41 35.81
N PRO A 178 24.41 -24.46 35.39
CA PRO A 178 25.05 -23.28 34.83
C PRO A 178 24.33 -22.94 33.53
N ALA A 179 23.76 -21.73 33.46
CA ALA A 179 23.20 -21.21 32.23
C ALA A 179 24.34 -21.03 31.23
N LEU A 180 24.51 -22.02 30.34
CA LEU A 180 25.50 -21.96 29.28
C LEU A 180 25.04 -20.88 28.30
N LEU A 181 25.65 -19.70 28.41
CA LEU A 181 25.43 -18.56 27.53
C LEU A 181 25.93 -18.91 26.13
N LEU A 182 25.05 -19.60 25.38
CA LEU A 182 25.07 -19.63 23.93
C LEU A 182 24.80 -18.20 23.44
N LEU A 183 25.86 -17.38 23.39
CA LEU A 183 25.84 -16.23 22.50
C LEU A 183 25.59 -16.79 21.10
N PRO A 184 24.59 -16.28 20.35
CA PRO A 184 24.59 -16.49 18.92
C PRO A 184 25.88 -15.88 18.39
N LEU A 185 26.78 -16.73 17.89
CA LEU A 185 27.84 -16.28 17.00
C LEU A 185 27.13 -15.77 15.75
N ALA A 186 26.92 -14.45 15.70
CA ALA A 186 26.52 -13.78 14.49
C ALA A 186 27.60 -14.08 13.44
N ALA A 187 27.31 -15.00 12.54
CA ALA A 187 28.05 -15.16 11.31
C ALA A 187 27.79 -13.89 10.51
N GLY A 188 28.67 -12.90 10.66
CA GLY A 188 28.63 -11.71 9.82
C GLY A 188 28.69 -12.12 8.36
N ALA A 189 28.08 -11.34 7.48
CA ALA A 189 28.28 -11.50 6.05
C ALA A 189 29.75 -11.17 5.72
N TRP A 190 30.59 -12.20 5.63
CA TRP A 190 31.89 -12.11 4.99
C TRP A 190 31.65 -12.26 3.48
N ALA A 191 32.26 -11.38 2.68
CA ALA A 191 32.33 -11.57 1.24
C ALA A 191 32.89 -12.98 0.93
N ALA A 192 32.18 -13.72 0.07
CA ALA A 192 32.56 -15.06 -0.33
C ALA A 192 33.48 -15.02 -1.55
N ASP A 193 34.49 -15.90 -1.57
CA ASP A 193 35.26 -16.18 -2.80
C ASP A 193 34.64 -17.37 -3.52
N HIS A 194 34.06 -17.10 -4.68
CA HIS A 194 33.54 -18.09 -5.61
C HIS A 194 34.59 -18.45 -6.65
N ARG A 195 34.41 -19.59 -7.32
CA ARG A 195 35.46 -20.13 -8.19
C ARG A 195 34.95 -20.54 -9.56
N VAL A 196 35.60 -20.02 -10.59
CA VAL A 196 35.39 -20.41 -11.99
C VAL A 196 36.66 -21.08 -12.50
N GLU A 197 36.56 -22.35 -12.88
CA GLU A 197 37.63 -23.05 -13.59
C GLU A 197 37.63 -22.65 -15.06
N VAL A 198 38.81 -22.31 -15.58
CA VAL A 198 39.01 -21.82 -16.94
C VAL A 198 39.75 -22.89 -17.74
N GLY A 199 39.11 -23.40 -18.79
CA GLY A 199 39.70 -24.41 -19.68
C GLY A 199 40.04 -25.71 -18.96
N GLY A 200 41.28 -26.19 -19.14
CA GLY A 200 41.77 -27.45 -18.60
C GLY A 200 41.67 -28.61 -19.58
N THR A 201 41.60 -29.83 -19.03
CA THR A 201 41.59 -31.07 -19.81
C THR A 201 40.60 -32.08 -19.25
N THR A 202 40.12 -32.98 -20.11
CA THR A 202 39.22 -34.09 -19.77
C THR A 202 39.68 -35.39 -20.42
N GLY A 203 39.51 -36.49 -19.71
CA GLY A 203 40.07 -37.79 -20.06
C GLY A 203 40.97 -38.34 -18.95
N GLY A 204 41.73 -39.38 -19.26
CA GLY A 204 42.65 -40.02 -18.33
C GLY A 204 43.30 -41.23 -18.96
N GLY A 205 44.64 -41.29 -18.92
CA GLY A 205 45.43 -42.27 -19.67
C GLY A 205 46.06 -41.65 -20.92
N GLU A 206 46.10 -42.40 -22.02
CA GLU A 206 46.85 -42.04 -23.25
C GLU A 206 46.19 -40.94 -24.10
N TYR A 207 44.93 -40.59 -23.84
CA TYR A 207 44.20 -39.54 -24.55
C TYR A 207 43.61 -38.52 -23.58
N GLU A 208 44.00 -37.26 -23.78
CA GLU A 208 43.63 -36.10 -22.99
C GLU A 208 43.09 -35.01 -23.93
N TYR A 209 41.87 -34.53 -23.69
CA TYR A 209 41.18 -33.59 -24.56
C TYR A 209 41.11 -32.20 -23.92
N PRO A 210 41.50 -31.11 -24.61
CA PRO A 210 41.44 -29.76 -24.06
C PRO A 210 39.98 -29.29 -23.92
N VAL A 211 39.68 -28.69 -22.77
CA VAL A 211 38.40 -28.09 -22.44
C VAL A 211 38.43 -26.61 -22.83
N MET A 212 37.42 -26.14 -23.56
CA MET A 212 37.33 -24.77 -24.07
C MET A 212 36.11 -24.04 -23.50
N SER A 213 35.92 -24.13 -22.17
CA SER A 213 34.77 -23.59 -21.46
C SER A 213 35.15 -23.02 -20.09
N PHE A 214 34.25 -22.22 -19.53
CA PHE A 214 34.27 -21.83 -18.12
C PHE A 214 33.39 -22.79 -17.31
N SER A 215 33.77 -23.11 -16.08
CA SER A 215 33.03 -24.04 -15.21
C SER A 215 32.98 -23.53 -13.76
N PRO A 216 31.81 -23.11 -13.25
CA PRO A 216 30.54 -23.00 -13.96
C PRO A 216 30.58 -21.89 -15.05
N ALA A 217 29.75 -22.02 -16.08
CA ALA A 217 29.63 -21.01 -17.15
C ALA A 217 28.70 -19.86 -16.76
N GLN A 218 27.73 -20.11 -15.86
CA GLN A 218 26.90 -19.11 -15.23
C GLN A 218 27.06 -19.26 -13.72
N LEU A 219 27.33 -18.15 -13.03
CA LEU A 219 27.56 -18.12 -11.59
C LEU A 219 26.79 -16.94 -10.99
N THR A 220 26.08 -17.19 -9.89
CA THR A 220 25.35 -16.18 -9.12
C THR A 220 26.09 -15.91 -7.81
N ILE A 221 26.32 -14.65 -7.48
CA ILE A 221 27.06 -14.18 -6.29
C ILE A 221 26.39 -12.93 -5.68
N ALA A 222 26.76 -12.54 -4.47
CA ALA A 222 26.30 -11.30 -3.84
C ALA A 222 27.18 -10.09 -4.19
N ILE A 223 26.66 -8.86 -4.01
CA ILE A 223 27.48 -7.64 -3.99
C ILE A 223 28.63 -7.77 -2.98
N GLY A 224 29.84 -7.44 -3.41
CA GLY A 224 31.07 -7.46 -2.61
C GLY A 224 31.78 -8.81 -2.58
N ASP A 225 31.16 -9.88 -3.12
CA ASP A 225 31.83 -11.18 -3.32
C ASP A 225 32.97 -11.08 -4.33
N THR A 226 33.89 -12.05 -4.28
CA THR A 226 34.96 -12.21 -5.26
C THR A 226 34.76 -13.45 -6.13
N VAL A 227 35.24 -13.40 -7.37
CA VAL A 227 35.35 -14.56 -8.25
C VAL A 227 36.80 -14.82 -8.59
N THR A 228 37.33 -15.93 -8.07
CA THR A 228 38.65 -16.46 -8.40
C THR A 228 38.59 -17.35 -9.64
N PHE A 229 39.08 -16.83 -10.76
CA PHE A 229 39.24 -17.54 -12.02
C PHE A 229 40.56 -18.33 -12.02
N VAL A 230 40.51 -19.63 -12.29
CA VAL A 230 41.70 -20.52 -12.27
C VAL A 230 41.88 -21.24 -13.60
N ASN A 231 42.96 -20.95 -14.34
CA ASN A 231 43.34 -21.71 -15.52
C ASN A 231 43.79 -23.12 -15.14
N LYS A 232 43.11 -24.13 -15.71
CA LYS A 232 43.42 -25.55 -15.51
C LYS A 232 44.32 -26.14 -16.60
N GLY A 233 44.59 -25.39 -17.67
CA GLY A 233 45.40 -25.81 -18.81
C GLY A 233 44.81 -25.29 -20.12
N GLY A 234 45.66 -25.14 -21.14
CA GLY A 234 45.30 -24.46 -22.39
C GLY A 234 45.56 -22.95 -22.34
N VAL A 235 45.43 -22.28 -23.50
CA VAL A 235 45.77 -20.87 -23.68
C VAL A 235 44.53 -20.00 -23.44
N HIS A 236 44.41 -19.44 -22.24
CA HIS A 236 43.19 -18.75 -21.81
C HIS A 236 43.43 -17.40 -21.15
N ASN A 237 42.40 -16.56 -21.22
CA ASN A 237 42.16 -15.39 -20.38
C ASN A 237 40.67 -15.30 -20.08
N VAL A 238 40.31 -14.39 -19.18
CA VAL A 238 38.95 -13.89 -18.97
C VAL A 238 38.93 -12.43 -19.37
N TYR A 239 37.90 -12.00 -20.11
CA TYR A 239 37.70 -10.61 -20.51
C TYR A 239 36.21 -10.28 -20.46
N ALA A 240 35.82 -9.29 -19.68
CA ALA A 240 34.43 -8.84 -19.62
C ALA A 240 33.99 -8.22 -20.96
N ASP A 241 32.75 -8.49 -21.39
CA ASP A 241 32.19 -7.96 -22.65
C ASP A 241 32.03 -6.42 -22.60
N ASP A 242 31.96 -5.82 -21.40
CA ASP A 242 31.96 -4.35 -21.17
C ASP A 242 33.38 -3.75 -21.04
N GLY A 243 34.42 -4.59 -20.95
CA GLY A 243 35.81 -4.18 -20.75
C GLY A 243 36.20 -3.83 -19.30
N SER A 244 35.33 -4.04 -18.31
CA SER A 244 35.58 -3.71 -16.89
C SER A 244 36.79 -4.44 -16.29
N PHE A 245 36.98 -5.72 -16.63
CA PHE A 245 38.15 -6.50 -16.23
C PHE A 245 38.69 -7.40 -17.35
N ARG A 246 40.01 -7.64 -17.30
CA ARG A 246 40.72 -8.58 -18.19
C ARG A 246 41.84 -9.26 -17.42
N CYS A 247 41.81 -10.60 -17.36
CA CYS A 247 42.59 -11.38 -16.40
C CYS A 247 43.25 -12.61 -17.04
N ALA A 248 44.57 -12.69 -16.88
CA ALA A 248 45.41 -13.87 -17.08
C ALA A 248 46.78 -13.59 -16.45
N ARG A 249 47.18 -14.39 -15.44
CA ARG A 249 48.38 -14.14 -14.60
C ARG A 249 48.34 -12.75 -13.92
N GLY A 250 47.26 -12.49 -13.19
CA GLY A 250 46.86 -11.15 -12.74
C GLY A 250 45.86 -10.49 -13.71
N CYS A 251 45.19 -9.43 -13.27
CA CYS A 251 44.32 -8.62 -14.13
C CYS A 251 45.02 -7.31 -14.56
N ASP A 252 44.50 -6.66 -15.60
CA ASP A 252 45.04 -5.39 -16.11
C ASP A 252 45.13 -4.29 -15.02
N ALA A 253 44.20 -4.28 -14.07
CA ALA A 253 44.19 -3.36 -12.93
C ALA A 253 45.32 -3.63 -11.92
N ASP A 254 45.76 -4.89 -11.79
CA ASP A 254 46.73 -5.34 -10.76
C ASP A 254 48.18 -5.38 -11.28
N GLY A 255 48.45 -4.74 -12.42
CA GLY A 255 49.75 -4.79 -13.10
C GLY A 255 49.99 -6.07 -13.92
N GLY A 256 48.95 -6.87 -14.15
CA GLY A 256 48.93 -7.89 -15.20
C GLY A 256 48.84 -7.26 -16.60
N ASN A 257 48.68 -8.10 -17.63
CA ASN A 257 48.48 -7.64 -19.01
C ASN A 257 47.27 -8.27 -19.71
N GLY A 258 46.49 -9.08 -18.98
CA GLY A 258 45.23 -9.67 -19.42
C GLY A 258 45.32 -10.58 -20.65
N ALA A 259 46.51 -10.92 -21.15
CA ALA A 259 46.71 -11.58 -22.43
C ALA A 259 46.51 -13.11 -22.32
N PRO A 260 45.87 -13.78 -23.29
CA PRO A 260 45.70 -15.23 -23.28
C PRO A 260 47.02 -15.97 -23.03
N SER A 261 47.06 -16.80 -21.99
CA SER A 261 48.28 -17.48 -21.55
C SER A 261 48.08 -18.98 -21.37
N GLY A 262 49.07 -19.76 -21.82
CA GLY A 262 49.16 -21.21 -21.64
C GLY A 262 49.78 -21.64 -20.30
N GLU A 263 50.25 -20.71 -19.48
CA GLU A 263 50.69 -21.00 -18.11
C GLU A 263 49.47 -21.22 -17.20
N LEU A 264 49.61 -22.06 -16.17
CA LEU A 264 48.61 -22.13 -15.10
C LEU A 264 48.61 -20.82 -14.32
N TRP A 265 47.43 -20.27 -14.06
CA TRP A 265 47.27 -19.00 -13.35
C TRP A 265 45.98 -18.97 -12.54
N SER A 266 45.97 -18.08 -11.52
CA SER A 266 44.80 -17.72 -10.73
C SER A 266 44.70 -16.20 -10.71
N SER A 267 43.51 -15.65 -10.91
CA SER A 267 43.23 -14.21 -10.83
C SER A 267 41.85 -14.01 -10.20
N THR A 268 41.72 -13.03 -9.30
CA THR A 268 40.50 -12.79 -8.51
C THR A 268 39.93 -11.41 -8.84
N VAL A 269 38.61 -11.30 -8.98
CA VAL A 269 37.89 -10.05 -9.29
C VAL A 269 36.79 -9.83 -8.26
N THR A 270 36.70 -8.64 -7.68
CA THR A 270 35.61 -8.23 -6.76
C THR A 270 34.44 -7.64 -7.54
N PHE A 271 33.21 -7.89 -7.09
CA PHE A 271 31.98 -7.42 -7.74
C PHE A 271 31.16 -6.50 -6.82
N ASP A 272 31.57 -5.24 -6.71
CA ASP A 272 30.96 -4.24 -5.81
C ASP A 272 29.63 -3.62 -6.32
N ALA A 273 29.03 -4.15 -7.39
CA ALA A 273 27.79 -3.64 -7.98
C ALA A 273 26.92 -4.78 -8.54
N ALA A 274 25.61 -4.73 -8.29
CA ALA A 274 24.65 -5.67 -8.87
C ALA A 274 24.54 -5.53 -10.40
N GLY A 275 24.25 -6.63 -11.08
CA GLY A 275 24.13 -6.67 -12.53
C GLY A 275 24.49 -8.03 -13.15
N SER A 276 24.53 -8.07 -14.48
CA SER A 276 24.89 -9.26 -15.26
C SER A 276 26.14 -8.97 -16.09
N PHE A 277 27.26 -9.58 -15.69
CA PHE A 277 28.59 -9.35 -16.24
C PHE A 277 28.97 -10.51 -17.17
N GLY A 278 28.70 -10.34 -18.46
CA GLY A 278 29.15 -11.28 -19.50
C GLY A 278 30.66 -11.22 -19.69
N TYR A 279 31.31 -12.36 -19.94
CA TYR A 279 32.74 -12.45 -20.18
C TYR A 279 33.11 -13.56 -21.18
N VAL A 280 34.30 -13.43 -21.77
CA VAL A 280 34.82 -14.32 -22.81
C VAL A 280 36.27 -14.72 -22.57
N CYS A 281 36.71 -15.82 -23.18
CA CYS A 281 38.12 -16.00 -23.49
C CYS A 281 38.40 -15.41 -24.88
N GLN A 282 39.24 -14.38 -24.98
CA GLN A 282 39.45 -13.64 -26.24
C GLN A 282 39.94 -14.54 -27.39
N ALA A 283 40.78 -15.54 -27.08
CA ALA A 283 41.28 -16.52 -28.07
C ALA A 283 40.20 -17.50 -28.57
N HIS A 284 39.13 -17.71 -27.80
CA HIS A 284 38.12 -18.76 -28.03
C HIS A 284 36.68 -18.21 -28.10
N ALA A 285 36.49 -16.88 -28.12
CA ALA A 285 35.18 -16.24 -28.16
C ALA A 285 34.36 -16.63 -29.40
N GLY A 286 35.03 -16.79 -30.56
CA GLY A 286 34.43 -17.30 -31.80
C GLY A 286 34.11 -18.80 -31.80
N MET A 287 34.57 -19.54 -30.78
CA MET A 287 34.21 -20.95 -30.52
C MET A 287 33.16 -21.10 -29.41
N GLY A 288 32.64 -19.99 -28.87
CA GLY A 288 31.61 -20.00 -27.82
C GLY A 288 32.14 -20.08 -26.39
N MET A 289 33.45 -19.93 -26.14
CA MET A 289 33.99 -19.89 -24.78
C MET A 289 33.62 -18.57 -24.08
N ARG A 290 32.45 -18.59 -23.43
CA ARG A 290 31.81 -17.46 -22.75
C ARG A 290 31.26 -17.89 -21.38
N GLY A 291 31.08 -16.93 -20.49
CA GLY A 291 30.36 -17.11 -19.24
C GLY A 291 29.69 -15.81 -18.76
N THR A 292 28.99 -15.89 -17.65
CA THR A 292 28.26 -14.76 -17.04
C THR A 292 28.34 -14.84 -15.52
N ILE A 293 28.70 -13.73 -14.87
CA ILE A 293 28.45 -13.54 -13.43
C ILE A 293 27.15 -12.76 -13.27
N VAL A 294 26.22 -13.28 -12.50
CA VAL A 294 25.06 -12.53 -12.02
C VAL A 294 25.38 -12.10 -10.59
N VAL A 295 25.38 -10.79 -10.35
CA VAL A 295 25.62 -10.20 -9.03
C VAL A 295 24.28 -9.73 -8.51
N GLU A 296 23.77 -10.45 -7.52
CA GLU A 296 22.53 -10.13 -6.82
C GLU A 296 22.83 -9.10 -5.71
N SER A 297 21.92 -8.16 -5.51
CA SER A 297 21.98 -7.25 -4.37
C SER A 297 21.80 -8.05 -3.08
N SER A 298 22.80 -8.07 -2.22
CA SER A 298 22.67 -8.52 -0.83
C SER A 298 21.90 -7.47 -0.02
N GLN A 299 20.64 -7.27 -0.38
CA GLN A 299 19.69 -6.45 0.37
C GLN A 299 19.55 -7.12 1.73
N ALA A 300 19.96 -6.43 2.79
CA ALA A 300 19.79 -6.95 4.15
C ALA A 300 18.28 -7.00 4.42
N ALA A 301 17.72 -8.22 4.41
CA ALA A 301 16.29 -8.56 4.49
C ALA A 301 15.38 -7.36 4.19
N ALA A 302 15.04 -7.19 2.90
CA ALA A 302 14.19 -6.10 2.47
C ALA A 302 12.92 -6.09 3.34
N PHE A 303 12.49 -4.88 3.73
CA PHE A 303 11.41 -4.67 4.67
C PHE A 303 10.17 -5.47 4.25
N ASN A 304 9.85 -6.51 5.02
CA ASN A 304 8.81 -7.49 4.68
C ASN A 304 7.48 -6.77 4.38
N LEU A 305 7.03 -6.82 3.13
CA LEU A 305 5.75 -6.22 2.74
C LEU A 305 4.55 -7.13 3.04
N ASP A 306 4.75 -8.44 3.18
CA ASP A 306 3.71 -9.42 3.51
C ASP A 306 3.26 -9.37 5.00
N GLN A 307 2.83 -8.19 5.47
CA GLN A 307 2.37 -7.98 6.85
C GLN A 307 1.18 -7.01 6.97
N HIS A 308 0.18 -7.40 7.77
CA HIS A 308 -0.97 -6.55 8.10
C HIS A 308 -0.53 -5.26 8.82
N GLY A 309 0.65 -5.23 9.45
CA GLY A 309 1.18 -4.06 10.15
C GLY A 309 1.37 -2.82 9.25
N ILE A 310 1.52 -2.97 7.94
CA ILE A 310 1.63 -1.84 7.00
C ILE A 310 0.27 -1.15 6.76
N SER A 311 -0.84 -1.88 6.96
CA SER A 311 -2.21 -1.38 6.79
C SER A 311 -2.48 -0.10 7.58
N GLY A 312 -3.35 0.76 7.04
CA GLY A 312 -3.75 2.04 7.61
C GLY A 312 -3.58 3.22 6.65
N SER A 313 -3.50 4.41 7.22
CA SER A 313 -3.56 5.69 6.50
C SER A 313 -2.17 6.30 6.25
N TRP A 314 -1.88 6.65 5.00
CA TRP A 314 -0.58 7.16 4.53
C TRP A 314 -0.75 8.36 3.58
N ALA A 315 0.10 9.39 3.66
CA ALA A 315 0.04 10.54 2.73
C ALA A 315 1.36 11.31 2.65
N ASP A 316 1.52 12.13 1.60
CA ASP A 316 2.52 13.19 1.57
C ASP A 316 2.06 14.37 2.44
N THR A 317 2.84 14.62 3.50
CA THR A 317 2.60 15.73 4.46
C THR A 317 2.78 17.13 3.87
N THR A 318 3.24 17.25 2.63
CA THR A 318 3.34 18.50 1.86
C THR A 318 2.11 18.77 0.99
N THR A 319 1.24 17.78 0.76
CA THR A 319 0.01 17.91 -0.02
C THR A 319 -1.24 17.72 0.86
N ASP A 320 -1.95 18.81 1.16
CA ASP A 320 -3.10 18.75 2.07
C ASP A 320 -4.28 17.95 1.49
N SER A 321 -4.97 17.20 2.36
CA SER A 321 -6.24 16.51 2.09
C SER A 321 -6.25 15.51 0.92
N GLN A 322 -5.11 14.88 0.59
CA GLN A 322 -5.04 13.71 -0.29
C GLN A 322 -4.13 12.62 0.31
N GLY A 323 -4.20 11.39 -0.20
CA GLY A 323 -3.38 10.27 0.27
C GLY A 323 -4.00 8.90 0.00
N PHE A 324 -3.56 7.92 0.78
CA PHE A 324 -3.88 6.50 0.64
C PHE A 324 -4.42 5.93 1.95
N VAL A 325 -5.37 5.00 1.84
CA VAL A 325 -5.71 4.09 2.92
C VAL A 325 -5.56 2.67 2.39
N MET A 326 -4.69 1.88 3.02
CA MET A 326 -4.26 0.58 2.53
C MET A 326 -4.63 -0.54 3.50
N GLU A 327 -5.01 -1.69 2.95
CA GLU A 327 -5.06 -2.97 3.64
C GLU A 327 -4.06 -3.93 2.99
N LEU A 328 -3.32 -4.65 3.82
CA LEU A 328 -2.50 -5.77 3.41
C LEU A 328 -3.05 -7.04 4.04
N PHE A 329 -3.25 -8.06 3.20
CA PHE A 329 -3.70 -9.38 3.56
C PHE A 329 -2.48 -10.32 3.53
N PRO A 330 -1.92 -10.72 4.70
CA PRO A 330 -0.77 -11.61 4.74
C PRO A 330 -1.07 -12.99 4.17
N ASP A 331 -0.06 -13.62 3.57
CA ASP A 331 -0.12 -15.00 3.06
C ASP A 331 -1.29 -15.27 2.07
N ALA A 332 -1.88 -14.22 1.48
CA ALA A 332 -3.15 -14.30 0.74
C ALA A 332 -3.13 -15.26 -0.46
N TYR A 333 -1.95 -15.58 -0.99
CA TYR A 333 -1.73 -16.56 -2.06
C TYR A 333 -0.81 -17.73 -1.65
N GLY A 334 -0.28 -17.72 -0.42
CA GLY A 334 0.67 -18.70 0.12
C GLY A 334 1.66 -18.05 1.09
N GLU A 335 2.43 -18.88 1.82
CA GLU A 335 3.47 -18.46 2.76
C GLU A 335 4.45 -17.46 2.08
N GLY A 336 4.52 -16.22 2.60
CA GLY A 336 5.37 -15.15 2.05
C GLY A 336 4.86 -14.48 0.76
N LEU A 337 3.59 -14.67 0.39
CA LEU A 337 2.97 -14.05 -0.80
C LEU A 337 1.57 -13.49 -0.50
N GLY A 338 1.55 -12.20 -0.12
CA GLY A 338 0.35 -11.46 0.24
C GLY A 338 -0.34 -10.72 -0.89
N LEU A 339 -1.34 -9.94 -0.50
CA LEU A 339 -2.10 -9.03 -1.35
C LEU A 339 -2.19 -7.66 -0.67
N LEU A 340 -1.84 -6.60 -1.39
CA LEU A 340 -2.14 -5.21 -1.00
C LEU A 340 -3.35 -4.70 -1.79
N PHE A 341 -4.26 -4.01 -1.10
CA PHE A 341 -5.28 -3.14 -1.69
C PHE A 341 -5.19 -1.73 -1.11
N GLY A 342 -5.14 -0.71 -1.95
CA GLY A 342 -5.08 0.68 -1.54
C GLY A 342 -6.13 1.55 -2.23
N GLY A 343 -6.93 2.28 -1.45
CA GLY A 343 -7.73 3.40 -1.96
C GLY A 343 -6.88 4.66 -2.03
N TRP A 344 -6.74 5.25 -3.22
CA TRP A 344 -6.05 6.52 -3.45
C TRP A 344 -7.08 7.65 -3.59
N PHE A 345 -7.07 8.57 -2.63
CA PHE A 345 -7.98 9.70 -2.54
C PHE A 345 -7.23 10.99 -2.89
N THR A 346 -7.65 11.67 -3.95
CA THR A 346 -6.94 12.83 -4.51
C THR A 346 -7.93 13.75 -5.25
N PHE A 347 -7.42 14.60 -6.14
CA PHE A 347 -8.15 15.62 -6.86
C PHE A 347 -7.91 15.51 -8.37
N ASP A 348 -8.57 16.38 -9.13
CA ASP A 348 -8.25 16.63 -10.53
C ASP A 348 -6.92 17.41 -10.65
N VAL A 349 -6.31 17.41 -11.84
CA VAL A 349 -5.14 18.25 -12.16
C VAL A 349 -5.42 19.76 -12.12
N THR A 350 -6.68 20.15 -11.89
CA THR A 350 -7.09 21.53 -11.61
C THR A 350 -8.06 21.58 -10.43
N ALA A 351 -7.88 22.53 -9.51
CA ALA A 351 -8.75 22.67 -8.33
C ALA A 351 -10.27 22.76 -8.63
N PRO A 352 -10.74 23.40 -9.72
CA PRO A 352 -12.15 23.39 -10.10
C PRO A 352 -12.66 22.06 -10.66
N GLY A 353 -11.78 21.11 -11.01
CA GLY A 353 -12.14 19.79 -11.51
C GLY A 353 -12.68 18.84 -10.44
N GLY A 354 -12.50 19.16 -9.16
CA GLY A 354 -13.04 18.42 -8.01
C GLY A 354 -12.20 17.24 -7.57
N GLN A 355 -12.79 16.38 -6.74
CA GLN A 355 -12.16 15.17 -6.21
C GLN A 355 -11.99 14.08 -7.28
N ARG A 356 -11.00 13.21 -7.10
CA ARG A 356 -10.80 11.97 -7.86
C ARG A 356 -10.41 10.85 -6.91
N TRP A 357 -10.67 9.62 -7.31
CA TRP A 357 -10.12 8.46 -6.62
C TRP A 357 -9.72 7.35 -7.59
N TYR A 358 -8.71 6.61 -7.18
CA TYR A 358 -8.21 5.42 -7.85
C TYR A 358 -8.10 4.28 -6.82
N THR A 359 -7.95 3.06 -7.28
CA THR A 359 -7.55 1.94 -6.41
C THR A 359 -6.31 1.28 -6.97
N ILE A 360 -5.34 0.95 -6.12
CA ILE A 360 -4.15 0.16 -6.46
C ILE A 360 -4.29 -1.23 -5.83
N GLN A 361 -3.90 -2.28 -6.54
CA GLN A 361 -3.96 -3.65 -6.02
C GLN A 361 -2.91 -4.55 -6.66
N GLY A 362 -2.11 -5.23 -5.85
CA GLY A 362 -1.05 -6.13 -6.33
C GLY A 362 -0.50 -7.06 -5.25
N THR A 363 0.32 -8.02 -5.66
CA THR A 363 1.02 -8.94 -4.74
C THR A 363 2.14 -8.23 -3.98
N VAL A 364 2.40 -8.70 -2.76
CA VAL A 364 3.54 -8.32 -1.91
C VAL A 364 4.26 -9.60 -1.44
N THR A 365 5.55 -9.53 -1.11
CA THR A 365 6.32 -10.67 -0.58
C THR A 365 6.99 -10.34 0.76
N ASP A 366 7.52 -11.37 1.42
CA ASP A 366 8.31 -11.23 2.66
C ASP A 366 9.80 -10.92 2.42
N ASP A 367 10.25 -10.97 1.15
CA ASP A 367 11.65 -10.81 0.72
C ASP A 367 11.96 -9.53 -0.09
N ASP A 368 10.94 -8.74 -0.47
CA ASP A 368 11.07 -7.46 -1.18
C ASP A 368 10.40 -6.32 -0.37
N ASP A 369 11.03 -5.13 -0.37
CA ASP A 369 10.49 -3.89 0.21
C ASP A 369 9.65 -3.07 -0.79
N THR A 370 9.57 -3.57 -2.03
CA THR A 370 8.97 -2.92 -3.18
C THR A 370 7.88 -3.80 -3.81
N ALA A 371 6.78 -3.19 -4.25
CA ALA A 371 5.67 -3.87 -4.92
C ALA A 371 5.14 -3.07 -6.11
N SER A 372 5.12 -3.69 -7.28
CA SER A 372 4.53 -3.12 -8.51
C SER A 372 3.06 -3.56 -8.66
N MET A 373 2.17 -2.63 -8.98
CA MET A 373 0.72 -2.86 -9.00
C MET A 373 -0.04 -1.93 -9.96
N PRO A 374 -1.05 -2.44 -10.70
CA PRO A 374 -1.84 -1.60 -11.59
C PRO A 374 -2.68 -0.56 -10.83
N ILE A 375 -2.79 0.62 -11.43
CA ILE A 375 -3.71 1.68 -11.01
C ILE A 375 -5.04 1.47 -11.73
N TYR A 376 -6.13 1.33 -10.97
CA TYR A 376 -7.47 1.17 -11.48
C TYR A 376 -8.30 2.44 -11.32
N LEU A 377 -9.07 2.78 -12.36
CA LEU A 377 -10.08 3.81 -12.36
C LEU A 377 -11.47 3.15 -12.48
N THR A 378 -12.39 3.53 -11.59
CA THR A 378 -13.78 3.05 -11.60
C THR A 378 -14.74 4.22 -11.83
N GLN A 379 -15.69 4.03 -12.77
CA GLN A 379 -16.51 5.08 -13.37
C GLN A 379 -17.98 4.65 -13.53
N GLY A 380 -18.87 5.58 -13.91
CA GLY A 380 -20.27 5.30 -14.26
C GLY A 380 -21.24 5.02 -13.09
N GLY A 381 -20.75 4.88 -11.86
CA GLY A 381 -21.60 4.68 -10.68
C GLY A 381 -22.35 5.94 -10.23
N ALA A 382 -23.23 5.76 -9.25
CA ALA A 382 -23.95 6.83 -8.55
C ALA A 382 -23.95 6.54 -7.04
N PHE A 383 -24.12 7.57 -6.22
CA PHE A 383 -24.21 7.44 -4.76
C PHE A 383 -25.36 6.53 -4.32
N ASP A 384 -25.13 5.70 -3.29
CA ASP A 384 -26.11 4.76 -2.70
C ASP A 384 -27.02 4.07 -3.72
N SER A 385 -26.41 3.34 -4.66
CA SER A 385 -27.10 2.84 -5.85
C SER A 385 -26.49 1.56 -6.41
N SER A 386 -27.36 0.70 -6.95
CA SER A 386 -27.01 -0.48 -7.75
C SER A 386 -26.69 -0.15 -9.23
N GLN A 387 -26.45 1.13 -9.55
CA GLN A 387 -25.98 1.57 -10.87
C GLN A 387 -24.59 0.97 -11.18
N ALA A 388 -24.54 0.08 -12.16
CA ALA A 388 -23.34 -0.65 -12.53
C ALA A 388 -22.16 0.26 -12.91
N THR A 389 -20.97 -0.08 -12.42
CA THR A 389 -19.72 0.63 -12.66
C THR A 389 -18.85 -0.05 -13.71
N ASP A 390 -18.04 0.74 -14.42
CA ASP A 390 -16.94 0.27 -15.28
C ASP A 390 -15.61 0.45 -14.55
N THR A 391 -14.77 -0.59 -14.50
CA THR A 391 -13.46 -0.59 -13.82
C THR A 391 -12.39 -1.05 -14.78
N ARG A 392 -11.33 -0.25 -14.93
CA ARG A 392 -10.22 -0.52 -15.86
C ARG A 392 -8.89 -0.03 -15.31
N THR A 393 -7.80 -0.70 -15.70
CA THR A 393 -6.44 -0.18 -15.52
C THR A 393 -6.26 1.14 -16.27
N VAL A 394 -5.44 2.03 -15.71
CA VAL A 394 -5.12 3.36 -16.26
C VAL A 394 -3.64 3.75 -16.10
N GLY A 395 -2.79 2.83 -15.68
CA GLY A 395 -1.40 3.05 -15.33
C GLY A 395 -0.87 2.00 -14.37
N GLU A 396 0.38 2.15 -13.96
CA GLU A 396 1.07 1.30 -12.99
C GLU A 396 1.63 2.16 -11.85
N ALA A 397 1.70 1.58 -10.65
CA ALA A 397 2.32 2.19 -9.48
C ALA A 397 3.35 1.23 -8.86
N VAL A 398 4.42 1.80 -8.30
CA VAL A 398 5.46 1.09 -7.57
C VAL A 398 5.50 1.65 -6.16
N LEU A 399 5.07 0.85 -5.20
CA LEU A 399 5.18 1.14 -3.77
C LEU A 399 6.55 0.66 -3.28
N HIS A 400 7.25 1.46 -2.49
CA HIS A 400 8.42 1.05 -1.72
C HIS A 400 8.23 1.50 -0.27
N ILE A 401 8.45 0.61 0.71
CA ILE A 401 8.36 0.97 2.13
C ILE A 401 9.74 0.93 2.78
N GLU A 402 10.35 2.10 2.98
CA GLU A 402 11.63 2.26 3.68
C GLU A 402 11.55 1.74 5.13
N ASN A 403 10.44 2.03 5.82
CA ASN A 403 10.18 1.55 7.19
C ASN A 403 8.70 1.69 7.59
N CYS A 404 8.35 1.20 8.77
CA CYS A 404 6.97 1.22 9.30
C CYS A 404 6.26 2.59 9.37
N ASN A 405 6.94 3.71 9.13
CA ASN A 405 6.36 5.07 9.13
C ASN A 405 6.63 5.87 7.85
N ALA A 406 7.49 5.39 6.94
CA ALA A 406 7.88 6.10 5.71
C ALA A 406 8.09 5.16 4.51
N GLY A 407 7.79 5.66 3.32
CA GLY A 407 7.99 4.98 2.04
C GLY A 407 7.72 5.94 0.88
N THR A 408 7.62 5.43 -0.34
CA THR A 408 7.26 6.20 -1.53
C THR A 408 6.29 5.43 -2.42
N LEU A 409 5.49 6.16 -3.21
CA LEU A 409 4.75 5.59 -4.34
C LEU A 409 5.14 6.33 -5.62
N GLN A 410 5.88 5.66 -6.50
CA GLN A 410 6.02 6.12 -7.88
C GLN A 410 4.79 5.72 -8.69
N TYR A 411 4.32 6.57 -9.60
CA TYR A 411 3.20 6.28 -10.49
C TYR A 411 3.47 6.70 -11.93
N ASP A 412 2.89 5.98 -12.89
CA ASP A 412 2.87 6.33 -14.31
C ASP A 412 1.49 5.98 -14.93
N PHE A 413 0.74 7.00 -15.37
CA PHE A 413 -0.59 6.84 -15.99
C PHE A 413 -0.50 6.78 -17.52
N ASP A 414 -1.40 6.00 -18.13
CA ASP A 414 -1.60 5.90 -19.59
C ASP A 414 -1.88 7.27 -20.27
N ASP A 415 -2.30 8.28 -19.50
CA ASP A 415 -2.54 9.65 -19.97
C ASP A 415 -1.28 10.56 -19.94
N GLY A 416 -0.15 10.05 -19.49
CA GLY A 416 1.15 10.73 -19.45
C GLY A 416 1.44 11.51 -18.16
N ARG A 417 0.62 11.36 -17.10
CA ARG A 417 0.94 11.84 -15.76
C ARG A 417 1.83 10.82 -15.03
N SER A 418 3.02 11.23 -14.63
CA SER A 418 3.91 10.43 -13.77
C SER A 418 4.58 11.29 -12.70
N GLY A 419 4.94 10.67 -11.59
CA GLY A 419 5.49 11.33 -10.41
C GLY A 419 5.83 10.36 -9.28
N THR A 420 6.25 10.91 -8.14
CA THR A 420 6.60 10.15 -6.94
C THR A 420 6.03 10.88 -5.72
N ILE A 421 5.26 10.14 -4.91
CA ILE A 421 4.61 10.62 -3.69
C ILE A 421 5.41 10.11 -2.50
N GLU A 422 5.90 11.01 -1.65
CA GLU A 422 6.54 10.68 -0.38
C GLU A 422 5.46 10.23 0.62
N LEU A 423 5.45 8.98 1.05
CA LEU A 423 4.44 8.44 1.96
C LEU A 423 4.89 8.51 3.41
N SER A 424 4.21 9.30 4.23
CA SER A 424 4.30 9.24 5.70
C SER A 424 3.06 8.56 6.28
N ARG A 425 3.22 7.65 7.24
CA ARG A 425 2.07 7.08 7.97
C ARG A 425 1.45 8.13 8.89
N LEU A 426 0.13 8.30 8.80
CA LEU A 426 -0.61 9.36 9.50
C LEU A 426 -1.00 8.97 10.94
N LEU A 427 -1.31 7.69 11.18
CA LEU A 427 -1.64 7.16 12.50
C LEU A 427 -0.50 6.29 13.05
N ALA A 428 -0.43 6.11 14.38
CA ALA A 428 0.70 5.45 15.03
C ALA A 428 0.83 3.97 14.64
N ASN A 429 2.06 3.48 14.39
CA ASN A 429 2.30 2.05 14.19
C ASN A 429 1.78 1.22 15.39
N ILE A 430 1.04 0.14 15.09
CA ILE A 430 0.48 -0.79 16.07
C ILE A 430 1.22 -2.14 16.10
N SER A 431 1.68 -2.63 14.95
CA SER A 431 2.18 -4.02 14.82
C SER A 431 3.25 -4.23 13.75
N CYS A 432 3.57 -3.23 12.93
CA CYS A 432 4.61 -3.36 11.91
C CYS A 432 6.01 -3.49 12.53
N THR A 433 6.81 -4.40 11.96
CA THR A 433 8.24 -4.57 12.20
C THR A 433 8.96 -4.87 10.87
N PRO A 434 10.25 -4.54 10.70
CA PRO A 434 10.98 -4.83 9.45
C PRO A 434 10.93 -6.30 9.02
N GLU A 435 10.89 -7.21 9.99
CA GLU A 435 10.91 -8.66 9.79
C GLU A 435 9.51 -9.30 9.58
N GLY A 436 8.45 -8.49 9.55
CA GLY A 436 7.06 -8.96 9.47
C GLY A 436 6.35 -9.02 10.83
N GLY A 437 5.27 -8.23 10.97
CA GLY A 437 4.48 -8.10 12.19
C GLY A 437 3.48 -9.23 12.41
N ASN A 438 3.87 -10.27 13.16
CA ASN A 438 3.06 -11.45 13.53
C ASN A 438 1.88 -11.16 14.49
N GLY A 439 0.96 -10.29 14.06
CA GLY A 439 -0.33 -10.06 14.71
C GLY A 439 -0.54 -8.63 15.21
N ALA A 440 -1.26 -7.83 14.40
CA ALA A 440 -2.21 -6.87 14.95
C ALA A 440 -3.19 -7.63 15.87
N THR A 441 -3.65 -7.02 16.97
CA THR A 441 -4.55 -7.70 17.92
C THR A 441 -5.74 -6.86 18.35
N GLY A 442 -6.84 -7.53 18.70
CA GLY A 442 -8.09 -6.89 19.09
C GLY A 442 -8.68 -6.05 17.95
N ARG A 443 -9.26 -4.89 18.28
CA ARG A 443 -10.10 -4.10 17.36
C ARG A 443 -9.36 -3.45 16.19
N HIS A 444 -8.02 -3.44 16.18
CA HIS A 444 -7.27 -2.99 15.00
C HIS A 444 -7.49 -3.94 13.81
N LEU A 445 -7.82 -5.22 14.05
CA LEU A 445 -8.22 -6.18 13.01
C LEU A 445 -9.62 -5.90 12.40
N LEU A 446 -10.27 -4.79 12.78
CA LEU A 446 -11.44 -4.24 12.09
C LEU A 446 -11.07 -3.16 11.05
N SER A 447 -9.80 -2.73 11.01
CA SER A 447 -9.22 -2.08 9.82
C SER A 447 -9.41 -2.96 8.59
N GLY A 448 -9.36 -2.33 7.41
CA GLY A 448 -9.46 -3.01 6.11
C GLY A 448 -10.52 -2.43 5.18
N ALA A 449 -10.70 -3.06 4.03
CA ALA A 449 -11.66 -2.71 3.00
C ALA A 449 -13.04 -3.33 3.29
N TRP A 450 -14.07 -2.51 3.16
CA TRP A 450 -15.47 -2.86 3.43
C TRP A 450 -16.37 -2.32 2.32
N ALA A 451 -17.28 -3.14 1.81
CA ALA A 451 -18.18 -2.76 0.72
C ALA A 451 -19.60 -3.28 0.95
N ASP A 452 -20.60 -2.52 0.51
CA ASP A 452 -21.98 -3.01 0.41
C ASP A 452 -22.15 -3.72 -0.94
N ALA A 453 -22.42 -5.02 -0.90
CA ALA A 453 -22.57 -5.84 -2.11
C ALA A 453 -23.82 -5.50 -2.96
N GLY A 454 -24.76 -4.70 -2.44
CA GLY A 454 -25.89 -4.15 -3.18
C GLY A 454 -25.55 -2.89 -3.99
N ASN A 455 -24.51 -2.14 -3.59
CA ASN A 455 -24.13 -0.85 -4.18
C ASN A 455 -22.85 -0.98 -5.01
N SER A 456 -22.96 -0.80 -6.33
CA SER A 456 -21.88 -1.15 -7.27
C SER A 456 -20.72 -0.15 -7.23
N GLY A 457 -19.51 -0.67 -7.04
CA GLY A 457 -18.25 0.08 -7.15
C GLY A 457 -18.04 1.19 -6.12
N GLN A 458 -18.79 1.16 -5.01
CA GLN A 458 -18.56 2.01 -3.83
C GLN A 458 -17.92 1.19 -2.71
N GLY A 459 -17.22 1.83 -1.79
CA GLY A 459 -16.67 1.14 -0.63
C GLY A 459 -15.84 2.03 0.27
N PHE A 460 -15.36 1.43 1.35
CA PHE A 460 -14.63 2.07 2.42
C PHE A 460 -13.30 1.36 2.64
N VAL A 461 -12.29 2.08 3.09
CA VAL A 461 -11.13 1.49 3.77
C VAL A 461 -11.03 2.10 5.15
N PHE A 462 -10.95 1.26 6.18
CA PHE A 462 -10.97 1.60 7.60
C PHE A 462 -9.57 1.50 8.21
N ASP A 463 -9.22 2.46 9.07
CA ASP A 463 -8.04 2.46 9.93
C ASP A 463 -8.46 2.70 11.39
N ALA A 464 -8.64 1.59 12.11
CA ALA A 464 -9.03 1.55 13.52
C ALA A 464 -7.78 1.56 14.43
N ASN A 465 -7.20 2.75 14.65
CA ASN A 465 -5.97 2.89 15.42
C ASN A 465 -6.21 2.84 16.94
N THR A 466 -6.03 1.65 17.53
CA THR A 466 -6.25 1.41 18.97
C THR A 466 -5.19 2.01 19.89
N VAL A 467 -4.02 2.42 19.38
CA VAL A 467 -2.96 3.08 20.17
C VAL A 467 -3.30 4.55 20.40
N GLN A 468 -3.70 5.29 19.35
CA GLN A 468 -4.16 6.68 19.46
C GLN A 468 -5.64 6.80 19.85
N ASN A 469 -6.40 5.71 19.77
CA ASN A 469 -7.86 5.66 19.92
C ASN A 469 -8.58 6.52 18.87
N VAL A 470 -8.18 6.36 17.61
CA VAL A 470 -8.73 7.08 16.45
C VAL A 470 -9.36 6.08 15.48
N PHE A 471 -10.59 6.33 15.06
CA PHE A 471 -11.14 5.75 13.84
C PHE A 471 -10.94 6.75 12.73
N PHE A 472 -10.28 6.33 11.65
CA PHE A 472 -10.33 7.01 10.36
C PHE A 472 -10.87 6.03 9.33
N ALA A 473 -11.60 6.54 8.35
CA ALA A 473 -11.96 5.78 7.16
C ALA A 473 -12.08 6.72 5.97
N ALA A 474 -11.89 6.17 4.76
CA ALA A 474 -12.13 6.89 3.52
C ALA A 474 -13.13 6.11 2.65
N TRP A 475 -14.20 6.79 2.22
CA TRP A 475 -15.32 6.27 1.44
C TRP A 475 -15.16 6.72 -0.01
N TYR A 476 -14.84 5.80 -0.92
CA TYR A 476 -14.86 6.06 -2.36
C TYR A 476 -16.27 5.84 -2.91
N THR A 477 -16.81 6.85 -3.60
CA THR A 477 -18.20 6.89 -4.05
C THR A 477 -18.37 7.80 -5.28
N PHE A 478 -19.59 8.25 -5.54
CA PHE A 478 -19.96 9.06 -6.70
C PHE A 478 -20.90 10.20 -6.26
N LEU A 479 -21.19 11.12 -7.18
CA LEU A 479 -22.26 12.09 -6.99
C LEU A 479 -23.65 11.42 -7.12
N GLY A 480 -24.67 11.98 -6.46
CA GLY A 480 -26.03 11.44 -6.49
C GLY A 480 -26.77 11.63 -7.82
N ASP A 481 -26.31 12.57 -8.64
CA ASP A 481 -26.81 12.87 -10.00
C ASP A 481 -25.89 12.33 -11.11
N ALA A 482 -24.89 11.52 -10.77
CA ALA A 482 -23.96 10.92 -11.72
C ALA A 482 -24.68 9.98 -12.70
N ALA A 483 -24.66 10.34 -13.99
CA ALA A 483 -25.23 9.52 -15.06
C ALA A 483 -24.49 8.16 -15.21
N PRO A 484 -25.14 7.10 -15.73
CA PRO A 484 -24.52 5.78 -15.95
C PRO A 484 -23.26 5.76 -16.83
N ASN A 485 -22.97 6.86 -17.53
CA ASN A 485 -21.78 7.07 -18.35
C ASN A 485 -20.95 8.28 -17.90
N ALA A 486 -21.06 8.68 -16.63
CA ALA A 486 -20.28 9.75 -16.04
C ALA A 486 -18.77 9.39 -16.02
N GLY A 487 -17.96 10.30 -16.57
CA GLY A 487 -16.50 10.24 -16.51
C GLY A 487 -15.95 10.61 -15.12
N PRO A 488 -14.65 10.94 -15.01
CA PRO A 488 -14.01 11.20 -13.71
C PRO A 488 -14.71 12.27 -12.83
N PRO A 489 -15.34 13.35 -13.37
CA PRO A 489 -16.13 14.30 -12.57
C PRO A 489 -17.38 13.73 -11.88
N GLY A 490 -17.77 12.48 -12.16
CA GLY A 490 -18.84 11.79 -11.42
C GLY A 490 -18.37 11.13 -10.12
N GLN A 491 -17.05 10.98 -9.92
CA GLN A 491 -16.47 10.48 -8.67
C GLN A 491 -16.60 11.51 -7.53
N HIS A 492 -16.75 10.99 -6.32
CA HIS A 492 -16.74 11.77 -5.08
C HIS A 492 -16.13 10.88 -3.97
N TRP A 493 -15.61 11.45 -2.91
CA TRP A 493 -15.17 10.70 -1.74
C TRP A 493 -15.39 11.49 -0.45
N TYR A 494 -15.52 10.76 0.66
CA TYR A 494 -15.61 11.33 2.00
C TYR A 494 -14.58 10.70 2.92
N THR A 495 -14.15 11.45 3.92
CA THR A 495 -13.45 10.87 5.08
C THR A 495 -14.41 10.78 6.27
N LEU A 496 -14.27 9.72 7.07
CA LEU A 496 -15.06 9.49 8.28
C LEU A 496 -14.11 9.44 9.47
N GLN A 497 -14.46 10.10 10.57
CA GLN A 497 -13.58 10.19 11.73
C GLN A 497 -14.33 10.18 13.07
N ALA A 498 -13.81 9.40 14.03
CA ALA A 498 -14.31 9.33 15.40
C ALA A 498 -13.18 9.01 16.40
N ALA A 499 -13.46 9.19 17.70
CA ALA A 499 -12.67 8.52 18.74
C ALA A 499 -13.09 7.06 18.88
N LEU A 500 -12.13 6.17 19.05
CA LEU A 500 -12.39 4.81 19.47
C LEU A 500 -12.58 4.73 20.98
N THR A 501 -13.35 3.74 21.41
CA THR A 501 -13.31 3.24 22.78
C THR A 501 -12.61 1.88 22.80
N PRO A 502 -11.76 1.57 23.80
CA PRO A 502 -11.11 0.27 23.90
C PRO A 502 -12.13 -0.88 23.92
N GLY A 503 -12.07 -1.74 22.92
CA GLY A 503 -12.98 -2.88 22.78
C GLY A 503 -14.30 -2.59 22.04
N PHE A 504 -14.42 -1.47 21.31
CA PHE A 504 -15.62 -1.11 20.55
C PHE A 504 -16.16 -2.23 19.63
N THR A 505 -17.49 -2.39 19.62
CA THR A 505 -18.25 -3.09 18.57
C THR A 505 -19.12 -2.12 17.75
N ARG A 506 -19.27 -0.88 18.22
CA ARG A 506 -20.10 0.17 17.65
C ARG A 506 -19.42 1.52 17.83
N LEU A 507 -19.60 2.40 16.85
CA LEU A 507 -19.16 3.79 16.85
C LEU A 507 -20.39 4.66 16.55
N ASP A 508 -20.74 5.55 17.48
CA ASP A 508 -21.84 6.51 17.35
C ASP A 508 -21.28 7.90 17.00
N ASP A 509 -22.08 8.75 16.35
CA ASP A 509 -21.71 10.15 16.01
C ASP A 509 -20.41 10.29 15.18
N VAL A 510 -20.07 9.32 14.32
CA VAL A 510 -18.89 9.36 13.43
C VAL A 510 -19.05 10.52 12.44
N GLY A 511 -18.15 11.50 12.46
CA GLY A 511 -18.25 12.66 11.56
C GLY A 511 -17.91 12.29 10.13
N ILE A 512 -18.75 12.69 9.16
CA ILE A 512 -18.48 12.57 7.71
C ILE A 512 -17.98 13.93 7.21
N PHE A 513 -16.84 13.93 6.52
CA PHE A 513 -16.13 15.13 6.07
C PHE A 513 -15.93 15.12 4.55
N ASP A 514 -16.13 16.28 3.94
CA ASP A 514 -15.92 16.57 2.52
C ASP A 514 -14.75 17.56 2.37
N SER A 515 -13.80 17.25 1.50
CA SER A 515 -12.55 18.00 1.31
C SER A 515 -12.45 18.52 -0.12
N THR A 516 -12.32 19.84 -0.29
CA THR A 516 -12.40 20.50 -1.60
C THR A 516 -11.24 21.47 -1.84
N GLY A 517 -10.98 21.81 -3.11
CA GLY A 517 -10.00 22.83 -3.51
C GLY A 517 -8.59 22.32 -3.82
N GLY A 518 -8.27 21.07 -3.49
CA GLY A 518 -6.96 20.46 -3.75
C GLY A 518 -6.67 20.22 -5.24
N VAL A 519 -5.42 19.87 -5.54
CA VAL A 519 -4.92 19.56 -6.89
C VAL A 519 -4.17 18.24 -6.85
N PHE A 520 -4.34 17.43 -7.88
CA PHE A 520 -3.65 16.15 -8.05
C PHE A 520 -2.13 16.31 -7.86
N ASP A 521 -1.58 15.61 -6.87
CA ASP A 521 -0.14 15.52 -6.59
C ASP A 521 0.58 16.87 -6.39
N GLN A 522 -0.15 17.88 -5.87
CA GLN A 522 0.39 19.23 -5.69
C GLN A 522 -0.15 19.90 -4.42
N GLY A 523 0.71 20.67 -3.74
CA GLY A 523 0.31 21.52 -2.63
C GLY A 523 -0.65 22.63 -3.07
N ALA A 524 -1.88 22.61 -2.56
CA ALA A 524 -2.96 23.56 -2.86
C ALA A 524 -3.80 23.86 -1.61
N ASP A 525 -4.46 25.02 -1.59
CA ASP A 525 -5.37 25.39 -0.49
C ASP A 525 -6.59 24.45 -0.45
N THR A 526 -6.71 23.63 0.61
CA THR A 526 -7.87 22.74 0.79
C THR A 526 -8.82 23.22 1.88
N THR A 527 -10.11 22.94 1.71
CA THR A 527 -11.17 23.19 2.69
C THR A 527 -11.87 21.88 3.01
N THR A 528 -11.68 21.41 4.24
CA THR A 528 -12.36 20.22 4.79
C THR A 528 -13.47 20.65 5.75
N ALA A 529 -14.69 20.20 5.48
CA ALA A 529 -15.89 20.55 6.26
C ALA A 529 -16.65 19.28 6.66
N GLN A 530 -17.19 19.24 7.88
CA GLN A 530 -18.10 18.17 8.28
C GLN A 530 -19.44 18.37 7.56
N VAL A 531 -19.81 17.40 6.73
CA VAL A 531 -21.05 17.41 5.93
C VAL A 531 -22.15 16.53 6.53
N GLY A 532 -21.80 15.55 7.37
CA GLY A 532 -22.78 14.63 7.96
C GLY A 532 -22.28 13.88 9.19
N THR A 533 -23.06 12.89 9.61
CA THR A 533 -22.69 11.89 10.63
C THR A 533 -23.11 10.49 10.20
N ALA A 534 -22.46 9.48 10.77
CA ALA A 534 -22.81 8.08 10.65
C ALA A 534 -22.70 7.35 12.01
N ASP A 535 -23.47 6.28 12.17
CA ASP A 535 -23.25 5.26 13.19
C ASP A 535 -22.80 3.97 12.49
N ILE A 536 -21.76 3.31 13.02
CA ILE A 536 -21.21 2.05 12.49
C ILE A 536 -21.33 0.96 13.55
N GLU A 537 -21.94 -0.18 13.24
CA GLU A 537 -22.05 -1.33 14.15
C GLU A 537 -21.50 -2.60 13.48
N PHE A 538 -20.47 -3.21 14.09
CA PHE A 538 -19.83 -4.43 13.61
C PHE A 538 -20.53 -5.65 14.24
N GLN A 539 -21.17 -6.49 13.43
CA GLN A 539 -21.78 -7.74 13.92
C GLN A 539 -20.85 -8.96 13.80
N SER A 540 -19.81 -8.87 12.96
CA SER A 540 -18.67 -9.80 12.98
C SER A 540 -17.41 -9.15 12.38
N CYS A 541 -16.27 -9.85 12.37
CA CYS A 541 -15.08 -9.41 11.65
C CYS A 541 -15.23 -9.37 10.11
N GLY A 542 -16.34 -9.88 9.56
CA GLY A 542 -16.66 -9.83 8.14
C GLY A 542 -17.99 -9.15 7.80
N ALA A 543 -18.73 -8.63 8.79
CA ALA A 543 -20.02 -7.96 8.59
C ALA A 543 -20.21 -6.77 9.55
N ALA A 544 -20.61 -5.63 9.00
CA ALA A 544 -20.97 -4.41 9.71
C ALA A 544 -22.17 -3.72 9.04
N THR A 545 -22.84 -2.82 9.76
CA THR A 545 -23.84 -1.91 9.21
C THR A 545 -23.41 -0.48 9.47
N MET A 546 -23.59 0.41 8.48
CA MET A 546 -23.42 1.85 8.65
C MET A 546 -24.69 2.60 8.27
N SER A 547 -25.34 3.27 9.22
CA SER A 547 -26.40 4.23 8.96
C SER A 547 -25.86 5.65 8.93
N TYR A 548 -26.23 6.47 7.94
CA TYR A 548 -25.68 7.82 7.74
C TYR A 548 -26.74 8.90 7.55
N THR A 549 -26.34 10.16 7.75
CA THR A 549 -27.15 11.36 7.52
C THR A 549 -26.28 12.52 7.05
N PHE A 550 -26.56 13.05 5.86
CA PHE A 550 -25.92 14.25 5.33
C PHE A 550 -26.74 15.50 5.63
N THR A 551 -26.08 16.51 6.18
CA THR A 551 -26.65 17.81 6.57
C THR A 551 -26.27 18.94 5.62
N SER A 552 -25.17 18.78 4.88
CA SER A 552 -24.68 19.69 3.84
C SER A 552 -23.84 18.92 2.81
N GLY A 553 -23.04 19.60 1.98
CA GLY A 553 -22.28 19.00 0.88
C GLY A 553 -23.16 18.61 -0.32
N ALA A 554 -22.61 17.82 -1.25
CA ALA A 554 -23.32 17.39 -2.46
C ALA A 554 -24.56 16.51 -2.17
N GLN A 555 -24.53 15.76 -1.06
CA GLN A 555 -25.57 14.81 -0.67
C GLN A 555 -26.53 15.36 0.41
N ALA A 556 -26.59 16.69 0.58
CA ALA A 556 -27.34 17.36 1.66
C ALA A 556 -28.81 16.90 1.75
N GLY A 557 -29.21 16.42 2.94
CA GLY A 557 -30.57 15.92 3.21
C GLY A 557 -30.79 14.45 2.89
N THR A 558 -29.77 13.71 2.41
CA THR A 558 -29.84 12.26 2.25
C THR A 558 -29.58 11.52 3.56
N THR A 559 -30.19 10.34 3.69
CA THR A 559 -30.04 9.41 4.82
C THR A 559 -30.16 7.99 4.29
N GLY A 560 -29.30 7.07 4.73
CA GLY A 560 -29.34 5.67 4.27
C GLY A 560 -28.70 4.71 5.25
N GLU A 561 -28.71 3.42 4.92
CA GLU A 561 -28.11 2.33 5.69
C GLU A 561 -27.40 1.37 4.73
N LEU A 562 -26.12 1.09 4.99
CA LEU A 562 -25.28 0.21 4.18
C LEU A 562 -24.99 -1.10 4.92
N ALA A 563 -25.15 -2.23 4.22
CA ALA A 563 -24.86 -3.59 4.69
C ALA A 563 -23.42 -3.99 4.29
N LEU A 564 -22.45 -3.49 5.06
CA LEU A 564 -21.02 -3.65 4.77
C LEU A 564 -20.54 -5.08 5.02
N SER A 565 -19.96 -5.69 3.99
CA SER A 565 -19.17 -6.92 4.09
C SER A 565 -17.68 -6.59 3.99
N ARG A 566 -16.81 -7.31 4.70
CA ARG A 566 -15.36 -7.21 4.49
C ARG A 566 -15.01 -7.68 3.08
N VAL A 567 -14.09 -6.98 2.42
CA VAL A 567 -13.43 -7.42 1.19
C VAL A 567 -12.18 -8.20 1.59
N GLY A 568 -11.96 -9.37 0.98
CA GLY A 568 -10.83 -10.25 1.33
C GLY A 568 -11.07 -11.18 2.55
N PRO A 569 -10.06 -11.92 3.00
CA PRO A 569 -10.16 -12.82 4.14
C PRO A 569 -10.37 -12.07 5.47
N ILE A 570 -10.93 -12.76 6.46
CA ILE A 570 -10.95 -12.25 7.84
C ILE A 570 -9.53 -12.41 8.43
N PRO A 571 -8.89 -11.35 8.95
CA PRO A 571 -7.56 -11.44 9.55
C PRO A 571 -7.50 -12.44 10.72
N GLU A 572 -6.40 -13.18 10.84
CA GLU A 572 -6.23 -14.13 11.94
C GLU A 572 -6.28 -13.42 13.31
N GLY A 573 -6.92 -14.07 14.29
CA GLY A 573 -7.10 -13.52 15.63
C GLY A 573 -8.20 -12.44 15.75
N CYS A 574 -8.87 -12.07 14.66
CA CYS A 574 -9.98 -11.12 14.73
C CYS A 574 -11.17 -11.70 15.51
N ALA A 575 -11.66 -10.95 16.51
CA ALA A 575 -12.80 -11.32 17.34
C ALA A 575 -13.61 -10.09 17.77
N LEU A 576 -14.89 -10.31 18.11
CA LEU A 576 -15.74 -9.33 18.77
C LEU A 576 -16.05 -9.68 20.23
#